data_AF-A0A9Q5GND4-F1
#
_entry.id   AF-A0A9Q5GND4-F1
#
_cell.length_a   1.000
_cell.length_b   1.000
_cell.length_c   1.000
_cell.angle_alpha   90.00
_cell.angle_beta   90.00
_cell.angle_gamma   90.00
#
_symmetry.space_group_name_H-M   'P 1'
#
loop_
_entity.id
_entity.type
_entity.pdbx_description
1 polymer ?
#
loop_
_entity_poly.entity_id
_entity_poly.type
_entity_poly.pdbx_seq_one_letter_code
_entity_poly.pdbx_strand_id
1 'polypeptide(L)'
;MPGVKGVYALARSAEEITFCDIVEAVEGNKSFFQCAEIRQNNILLDKDNLPDTHIKCPCLIKVVMSKEDEMRKYLRKKSLAWLYNEVYNKKLPKEVEKATIEWFNNSKK
;
A
#
# COMPACT_ATOMS: atom_id res chain seq x y z
N MET A 1 28.98 -4.38 11.11
CA MET A 1 28.18 -4.31 12.36
C MET A 1 27.54 -2.93 12.43
N PRO A 2 26.21 -2.80 12.57
CA PRO A 2 25.63 -1.49 12.83
C PRO A 2 26.14 -1.03 14.19
N GLY A 3 26.88 0.08 14.21
CA GLY A 3 27.40 0.66 15.45
C GLY A 3 26.28 1.21 16.33
N VAL A 4 26.62 1.60 17.55
CA VAL A 4 25.74 2.11 18.62
C VAL A 4 24.88 3.33 18.20
N LYS A 5 25.14 3.89 17.01
CA LYS A 5 24.43 5.03 16.38
C LYS A 5 23.81 4.65 15.03
N GLY A 6 23.31 3.43 14.85
CA GLY A 6 22.66 3.01 13.61
C GLY A 6 21.40 3.84 13.35
N VAL A 7 21.49 4.83 12.46
CA VAL A 7 20.34 5.64 12.03
C VAL A 7 19.79 5.06 10.72
N TYR A 8 18.46 5.06 10.59
CA TYR A 8 17.83 4.80 9.32
C TYR A 8 18.03 5.99 8.37
N ALA A 9 18.40 5.68 7.13
CA ALA A 9 18.48 6.64 6.05
C ALA A 9 17.67 6.11 4.86
N LEU A 10 17.20 7.00 4.00
CA LEU A 10 16.58 6.58 2.75
C LEU A 10 17.65 5.92 1.87
N ALA A 11 17.38 4.71 1.40
CA ALA A 11 18.29 3.96 0.55
C ALA A 11 18.39 4.52 -0.88
N ARG A 12 17.43 5.35 -1.28
CA ARG A 12 17.33 6.02 -2.59
C ARG A 12 16.63 7.38 -2.44
N SER A 13 16.55 8.14 -3.52
CA SER A 13 15.96 9.49 -3.47
C SER A 13 14.47 9.46 -3.12
N ALA A 14 13.96 10.53 -2.50
CA ALA A 14 12.56 10.61 -2.10
C ALA A 14 11.60 10.67 -3.31
N GLU A 15 12.09 11.05 -4.48
CA GLU A 15 11.37 11.07 -5.75
C GLU A 15 11.10 9.66 -6.27
N GLU A 16 12.01 8.72 -5.99
CA GLU A 16 11.94 7.33 -6.44
C GLU A 16 11.16 6.42 -5.48
N ILE A 17 10.79 6.90 -4.29
CA ILE A 17 10.04 6.13 -3.30
C ILE A 17 8.57 6.52 -3.38
N THR A 18 7.75 5.61 -3.91
CA THR A 18 6.31 5.79 -4.04
C THR A 18 5.55 5.26 -2.83
N PHE A 19 4.31 5.70 -2.63
CA PHE A 19 3.42 5.11 -1.63
C PHE A 19 3.17 3.62 -1.91
N CYS A 20 3.19 3.19 -3.18
CA CYS A 20 3.06 1.78 -3.54
C CYS A 20 4.24 0.98 -2.99
N ASP A 21 5.48 1.49 -3.10
CA ASP A 21 6.67 0.83 -2.56
C ASP A 21 6.58 0.67 -1.04
N ILE A 22 6.07 1.70 -0.35
CA ILE A 22 5.93 1.68 1.12
C ILE A 22 4.89 0.63 1.54
N VAL A 23 3.73 0.62 0.89
CA VAL A 23 2.67 -0.35 1.18
C VAL A 23 3.17 -1.77 0.91
N GLU A 24 3.86 -2.01 -0.21
CA GLU A 24 4.40 -3.33 -0.54
C GLU A 24 5.51 -3.77 0.42
N ALA A 25 6.31 -2.83 0.95
CA ALA A 25 7.34 -3.14 1.94
C ALA A 25 6.77 -3.51 3.32
N VAL A 26 5.62 -2.93 3.71
CA VAL A 26 4.99 -3.16 5.02
C VAL A 26 3.99 -4.32 4.97
N GLU A 27 3.09 -4.33 3.99
CA GLU A 27 1.96 -5.27 3.89
C GLU A 27 2.27 -6.46 2.95
N GLY A 28 3.29 -6.34 2.10
CA GLY A 28 3.62 -7.31 1.07
C GLY A 28 2.91 -7.06 -0.27
N ASN A 29 3.20 -7.91 -1.25
CA ASN A 29 2.72 -7.78 -2.63
C ASN A 29 1.44 -8.60 -2.94
N LYS A 30 0.84 -9.23 -1.94
CA LYS A 30 -0.38 -10.03 -2.15
C LYS A 30 -1.54 -9.13 -2.52
N SER A 31 -2.41 -9.61 -3.42
CA SER A 31 -3.69 -8.93 -3.68
C SER A 31 -4.54 -8.93 -2.40
N PHE A 32 -5.20 -7.81 -2.14
CA PHE A 32 -6.14 -7.66 -1.03
C PHE A 32 -7.28 -8.66 -1.09
N PHE A 33 -7.63 -9.14 -2.30
CA PHE A 33 -8.69 -10.10 -2.49
C PHE A 33 -8.19 -11.43 -3.07
N GLN A 34 -8.26 -12.46 -2.25
CA GLN A 34 -8.07 -13.85 -2.65
C GLN A 34 -9.44 -14.51 -2.79
N CYS A 35 -9.76 -15.02 -3.98
CA CYS A 35 -11.01 -15.74 -4.19
C CYS A 35 -10.94 -17.08 -3.46
N ALA A 36 -11.90 -17.34 -2.58
CA ALA A 36 -12.01 -18.61 -1.87
C ALA A 36 -12.99 -19.60 -2.53
N GLU A 37 -13.34 -19.37 -3.81
CA GLU A 37 -14.34 -20.14 -4.58
C GLU A 37 -15.64 -20.42 -3.83
N ILE A 38 -16.14 -19.44 -3.08
CA ILE A 38 -17.32 -19.58 -2.22
C ILE A 38 -18.59 -20.05 -2.95
N ARG A 39 -18.68 -19.82 -4.28
CA ARG A 39 -19.79 -20.32 -5.11
C ARG A 39 -19.92 -21.84 -5.07
N GLN A 40 -18.82 -22.55 -4.84
CA GLN A 40 -18.78 -24.01 -4.76
C GLN A 40 -19.07 -24.54 -3.33
N ASN A 41 -19.03 -23.65 -2.33
CA ASN A 41 -19.24 -23.98 -0.91
C ASN A 41 -20.68 -23.68 -0.47
N ASN A 42 -21.67 -24.20 -1.21
CA ASN A 42 -23.08 -24.04 -0.90
C ASN A 42 -23.75 -25.41 -0.68
N ILE A 43 -24.54 -25.53 0.40
CA ILE A 43 -25.24 -26.78 0.76
C ILE A 43 -26.39 -27.13 -0.19
N LEU A 44 -26.91 -26.15 -0.93
CA LEU A 44 -28.00 -26.33 -1.89
C LEU A 44 -27.49 -26.70 -3.30
N LEU A 45 -26.17 -26.80 -3.46
CA LEU A 45 -25.54 -27.04 -4.75
C LEU A 45 -25.48 -28.55 -5.04
N ASP A 46 -26.05 -28.97 -6.17
CA ASP A 46 -25.78 -30.29 -6.74
C ASP A 46 -24.36 -30.28 -7.33
N LYS A 47 -23.44 -30.99 -6.68
CA LYS A 47 -22.02 -31.02 -7.05
C LYS A 47 -21.75 -31.85 -8.30
N ASP A 48 -22.65 -32.77 -8.66
CA ASP A 48 -22.49 -33.67 -9.79
C ASP A 48 -22.99 -33.03 -11.11
N ASN A 49 -23.76 -31.94 -11.01
CA ASN A 49 -24.33 -31.23 -12.16
C ASN A 49 -24.21 -29.70 -12.02
N LEU A 50 -22.98 -29.21 -11.90
CA LEU A 50 -22.72 -27.77 -11.73
C LEU A 50 -22.75 -27.02 -13.06
N PRO A 51 -23.48 -25.90 -13.15
CA PRO A 51 -23.39 -25.02 -14.31
C PRO A 51 -22.05 -24.29 -14.33
N ASP A 52 -21.60 -23.92 -15.53
CA ASP A 52 -20.36 -23.17 -15.77
C ASP A 52 -20.20 -21.92 -14.89
N THR A 53 -21.31 -21.29 -14.52
CA THR A 53 -21.36 -20.12 -13.64
C THR A 53 -20.83 -20.35 -12.23
N HIS A 54 -20.62 -21.60 -11.79
CA HIS A 54 -20.09 -21.96 -10.47
C HIS A 54 -18.64 -22.47 -10.54
N ILE A 55 -18.20 -22.94 -11.70
CA ILE A 55 -16.88 -23.54 -11.90
C ILE A 55 -15.91 -22.57 -12.60
N LYS A 56 -16.40 -21.81 -13.61
CA LYS A 56 -15.54 -20.90 -14.37
C LYS A 56 -15.07 -19.74 -13.49
N CYS A 57 -13.77 -19.47 -13.59
CA CYS A 57 -13.09 -18.34 -12.97
C CYS A 57 -12.63 -17.35 -14.06
N PRO A 58 -12.50 -16.05 -13.75
CA PRO A 58 -12.78 -15.41 -12.45
C PRO A 58 -14.28 -15.26 -12.19
N CYS A 59 -14.69 -15.37 -10.91
CA CYS A 59 -16.04 -15.02 -10.50
C CYS A 59 -16.25 -13.50 -10.59
N LEU A 60 -17.52 -13.06 -10.64
CA LEU A 60 -17.85 -11.63 -10.74
C LEU A 60 -17.20 -10.80 -9.62
N ILE A 61 -17.18 -11.31 -8.39
CA ILE A 61 -16.51 -10.64 -7.26
C ILE A 61 -15.01 -10.47 -7.55
N LYS A 62 -14.32 -11.51 -8.05
CA LYS A 62 -12.90 -11.41 -8.41
C LYS A 62 -12.66 -10.38 -9.53
N VAL A 63 -13.57 -10.27 -10.50
CA VAL A 63 -13.49 -9.25 -11.57
C VAL A 63 -13.66 -7.84 -11.01
N VAL A 64 -14.59 -7.63 -10.07
CA VAL A 64 -14.74 -6.32 -9.42
C VAL A 64 -13.51 -6.02 -8.56
N MET A 65 -13.05 -6.99 -7.78
CA MET A 65 -11.91 -6.80 -6.89
C MET A 65 -10.56 -6.67 -7.62
N SER A 66 -10.44 -7.12 -8.88
CA SER A 66 -9.23 -6.88 -9.68
C SER A 66 -9.01 -5.40 -10.00
N LYS A 67 -9.97 -4.53 -9.70
CA LYS A 67 -9.80 -3.06 -9.72
C LYS A 67 -8.83 -2.53 -8.66
N GLU A 68 -8.36 -3.37 -7.74
CA GLU A 68 -7.23 -3.06 -6.85
C GLU A 68 -6.04 -2.45 -7.60
N ASP A 69 -5.76 -2.90 -8.82
CA ASP A 69 -4.66 -2.38 -9.64
C ASP A 69 -4.79 -0.89 -9.95
N GLU A 70 -6.01 -0.35 -10.05
CA GLU A 70 -6.23 1.08 -10.27
C GLU A 70 -5.82 1.89 -9.03
N MET A 71 -6.13 1.38 -7.84
CA MET A 71 -5.63 1.96 -6.59
C MET A 71 -4.10 1.92 -6.53
N ARG A 72 -3.48 0.77 -6.85
CA ARG A 72 -2.01 0.66 -6.89
C ARG A 72 -1.39 1.62 -7.92
N LYS A 73 -2.01 1.78 -9.09
CA LYS A 73 -1.59 2.76 -10.11
C LYS A 73 -1.64 4.19 -9.58
N TYR A 74 -2.63 4.54 -8.76
CA TYR A 74 -2.69 5.86 -8.14
C TYR A 74 -1.56 6.06 -7.12
N LEU A 75 -1.33 5.08 -6.24
CA LEU A 75 -0.27 5.15 -5.23
C LEU A 75 1.13 5.24 -5.84
N ARG A 76 1.38 4.57 -6.97
CA ARG A 76 2.65 4.71 -7.73
C ARG A 76 2.93 6.13 -8.23
N LYS A 77 1.90 6.96 -8.39
CA LYS A 77 2.07 8.36 -8.83
C LYS A 77 2.40 9.31 -7.69
N LYS A 78 2.36 8.84 -6.44
CA LYS A 78 2.60 9.66 -5.24
C LYS A 78 3.92 9.22 -4.63
N SER A 79 4.92 10.10 -4.65
CA SER A 79 6.23 9.87 -4.03
C SER A 79 6.37 10.53 -2.67
N LEU A 80 7.41 10.17 -1.91
CA LEU A 80 7.76 10.87 -0.67
C LEU A 80 8.13 12.34 -0.94
N ALA A 81 8.79 12.64 -2.06
CA ALA A 81 9.06 14.02 -2.47
C ALA A 81 7.77 14.81 -2.74
N TRP A 82 6.76 14.17 -3.36
CA TRP A 82 5.45 14.80 -3.52
C TRP A 82 4.81 15.07 -2.16
N LEU A 83 4.83 14.10 -1.24
CA LEU A 83 4.28 14.27 0.11
C LEU A 83 4.95 15.41 0.86
N TYR A 84 6.28 15.47 0.82
CA TYR A 84 7.07 16.54 1.43
C TYR A 84 6.59 17.90 0.95
N ASN A 85 6.48 18.09 -0.37
CA ASN A 85 6.02 19.35 -0.95
C ASN A 85 4.58 19.69 -0.54
N GLU A 86 3.65 18.73 -0.54
CA GLU A 86 2.28 18.96 -0.10
C GLU A 86 2.18 19.36 1.38
N VAL A 87 3.04 18.80 2.22
CA VAL A 87 3.04 19.11 3.65
C VAL A 87 3.74 20.46 3.88
N TYR A 88 5.03 20.55 3.58
CA TYR A 88 5.88 21.67 3.98
C TYR A 88 5.63 22.97 3.20
N ASN A 89 5.13 22.88 1.96
CA ASN A 89 4.91 24.07 1.14
C ASN A 89 3.44 24.53 1.12
N LYS A 90 2.49 23.68 1.53
CA LYS A 90 1.05 24.00 1.37
C LYS A 90 0.23 23.88 2.64
N LYS A 91 0.58 22.98 3.57
CA LYS A 91 -0.29 22.64 4.72
C LYS A 91 0.31 22.96 6.07
N LEU A 92 1.63 22.82 6.22
CA LEU A 92 2.29 22.93 7.50
C LEU A 92 2.63 24.40 7.82
N PRO A 93 2.15 24.95 8.95
CA PRO A 93 2.58 26.27 9.41
C PRO A 93 4.08 26.29 9.71
N LYS A 94 4.74 27.43 9.46
CA LYS A 94 6.20 27.56 9.57
C LYS A 94 6.71 27.40 11.01
N GLU A 95 5.89 27.75 11.99
CA GLU A 95 6.17 27.58 13.41
C GLU A 95 6.25 26.10 13.77
N VAL A 96 5.30 25.30 13.26
CA VAL A 96 5.25 23.84 13.48
C VAL A 96 6.40 23.15 12.75
N GLU A 97 6.73 23.60 11.53
CA GLU A 97 7.90 23.13 10.78
C GLU A 97 9.20 23.28 11.59
N LYS A 98 9.45 24.49 12.12
CA LYS A 98 10.65 24.75 12.94
C LYS A 98 10.69 23.87 14.19
N ALA A 99 9.59 23.82 14.95
CA ALA A 99 9.50 23.00 16.15
C ALA A 99 9.75 21.52 15.87
N THR A 100 9.24 21.01 14.74
CA THR A 100 9.45 19.62 14.31
C THR A 100 10.93 19.33 14.01
N ILE A 101 11.60 20.22 13.28
CA ILE A 101 13.03 20.08 12.93
C ILE A 101 13.90 20.15 14.19
N GLU A 102 13.62 21.09 15.09
CA GLU A 102 14.32 21.22 16.37
C GLU A 102 14.19 19.96 17.22
N TRP A 103 12.97 19.41 17.35
CA TRP A 103 12.72 18.17 18.07
C TRP A 103 13.50 16.99 17.48
N PHE A 104 13.48 16.82 16.15
CA PHE A 104 14.17 15.72 15.48
C PHE A 104 15.70 15.80 15.57
N ASN A 105 16.26 17.01 15.64
CA ASN A 105 17.70 17.20 15.82
C ASN A 105 18.12 17.01 17.27
N ASN A 106 17.28 17.41 18.23
CA ASN A 106 17.55 17.24 19.66
C ASN A 106 17.38 15.79 20.13
N SER A 107 16.51 14.99 19.47
CA SER A 107 16.32 13.57 19.77
C SER A 107 17.46 12.67 19.27
N LYS A 108 18.43 13.21 18.52
CA LYS A 108 19.66 12.51 18.09
C LYS A 108 20.80 12.56 19.14
N LYS A 109 20.57 13.12 20.32
CA LYS A 109 21.53 13.16 21.44
C LYS A 109 21.51 11.88 22.26
#